data_AF-A0A3M8Q0U9-F1
#
_entry.id   AF-A0A3M8Q0U9-F1
#
_cell.length_a   1.000
_cell.length_b   1.000
_cell.length_c   1.000
_cell.angle_alpha   90.00
_cell.angle_beta   90.00
_cell.angle_gamma   90.00
#
_symmetry.space_group_name_H-M   'P 1'
#
loop_
_entity.id
_entity.type
_entity.pdbx_description
1 polymer ?
#
loop_
_entity_poly.entity_id
_entity_poly.type
_entity_poly.pdbx_seq_one_letter_code
_entity_poly.pdbx_strand_id
1 'polypeptide(L)'
;MKVNRFGLSRDIPARVKRAVRQNSRFGCVLCRSAVYTYEHIDPLFIDAERHDPNRIALLCPTCHALVTKQRVPKEHVAKVYSSLRESGKADPPSDQEFFVHYGRELVVKLGSCEFREFRSVINIDGTDVLSYKKCSETGTYTVSGIFYDQRGTELFRIVDNEWIGPLDVWDVEQVGRRLTIRNSPRGVVFEAIKDNENSLLSITKLDMHFLPFHVVLEPGRLLVGQYGEGSSESVYFEIDGSFSHGSCSLYLDSSRSPQLKPSEVKMVGGKGAWIEGTGIWVGYGAGRMLLRQIKVANNGCQFGDKPKNIKLIDPKPDQNYFVVGSLEVRVVQHPIWTEEEYYLNGQKLSSKPFSWGAIGEDGGKRVEVFHISRSEPEDLAINSGFIGFYADDVLAQEWSDCVFEVEVEHIAGEGTSRRRVKRSDVGGRRIVNETNPTTGKPFHPQEFAGTSPWKDE
;
A
#
# COMPACT_ATOMS: atom_id res chain seq x y z
N MET A 1 50.71 3.98 1.87
CA MET A 1 50.01 2.80 1.31
C MET A 1 50.94 1.59 1.39
N LYS A 2 50.44 0.41 1.76
CA LYS A 2 51.24 -0.84 1.67
C LYS A 2 51.27 -1.27 0.20
N VAL A 3 52.41 -1.07 -0.46
CA VAL A 3 52.72 -1.63 -1.77
C VAL A 3 53.38 -3.00 -1.61
N ASN A 4 53.34 -3.84 -2.65
CA ASN A 4 54.11 -5.09 -2.67
C ASN A 4 55.56 -4.89 -3.12
N ARG A 5 56.31 -5.98 -3.31
CA ARG A 5 57.73 -5.95 -3.73
C ARG A 5 57.97 -5.34 -5.11
N PHE A 6 56.93 -5.21 -5.93
CA PHE A 6 56.95 -4.63 -7.27
C PHE A 6 56.32 -3.21 -7.31
N GLY A 7 56.01 -2.62 -6.15
CA GLY A 7 55.38 -1.30 -6.08
C GLY A 7 53.87 -1.29 -6.38
N LEU A 8 53.23 -2.45 -6.57
CA LEU A 8 51.79 -2.53 -6.81
C LEU A 8 51.01 -2.18 -5.54
N SER A 9 50.09 -1.23 -5.65
CA SER A 9 49.17 -0.86 -4.56
C SER A 9 48.17 -1.98 -4.27
N ARG A 10 47.64 -2.03 -3.04
CA ARG A 10 46.47 -2.89 -2.75
C ARG A 10 45.16 -2.37 -3.34
N ASP A 11 45.11 -1.10 -3.75
CA ASP A 11 43.90 -0.56 -4.36
C ASP A 11 43.74 -1.04 -5.81
N ILE A 12 42.79 -1.95 -6.01
CA ILE A 12 42.45 -2.48 -7.33
C ILE A 12 41.65 -1.41 -8.10
N PRO A 13 42.04 -1.04 -9.34
CA PRO A 13 41.30 -0.08 -10.15
C PRO A 13 39.84 -0.50 -10.36
N ALA A 14 38.90 0.47 -10.39
CA ALA A 14 37.47 0.22 -10.50
C ALA A 14 37.09 -0.69 -11.68
N ARG A 15 37.72 -0.49 -12.85
CA ARG A 15 37.51 -1.33 -14.04
C ARG A 15 37.88 -2.80 -13.81
N VAL A 16 38.93 -3.06 -13.02
CA VAL A 16 39.40 -4.41 -12.71
C VAL A 16 38.49 -5.02 -11.64
N LYS A 17 38.12 -4.27 -10.60
CA LYS A 17 37.14 -4.71 -9.59
C LYS A 17 35.84 -5.19 -10.25
N ARG A 18 35.27 -4.41 -11.17
CA ARG A 18 34.07 -4.81 -11.94
C ARG A 18 34.28 -6.09 -12.73
N ALA A 19 35.38 -6.19 -13.49
CA ALA A 19 35.68 -7.38 -14.26
C ALA A 19 35.82 -8.64 -13.36
N VAL A 20 36.41 -8.50 -12.18
CA VAL A 20 36.46 -9.59 -11.18
C VAL A 20 35.07 -9.97 -10.70
N ARG A 21 34.20 -9.01 -10.42
CA ARG A 21 32.81 -9.28 -10.01
C ARG A 21 32.04 -10.03 -11.10
N GLN A 22 32.12 -9.56 -12.34
CA GLN A 22 31.49 -10.23 -13.49
C GLN A 22 32.02 -11.65 -13.67
N ASN A 23 33.34 -11.83 -13.65
CA ASN A 23 33.97 -13.15 -13.76
C ASN A 23 33.60 -14.09 -12.60
N SER A 24 33.38 -13.54 -11.40
CA SER A 24 32.96 -14.29 -10.21
C SER A 24 31.44 -14.44 -10.10
N ARG A 25 30.69 -13.96 -11.10
CA ARG A 25 29.22 -13.92 -11.12
C ARG A 25 28.65 -13.27 -9.84
N PHE A 26 29.24 -12.14 -9.45
CA PHE A 26 28.83 -11.25 -8.35
C PHE A 26 28.82 -11.86 -6.94
N GLY A 27 29.36 -13.06 -6.75
CA GLY A 27 29.42 -13.73 -5.44
C GLY A 27 30.74 -14.42 -5.17
N CYS A 28 30.92 -14.84 -3.92
CA CYS A 28 32.02 -15.72 -3.53
C CYS A 28 32.10 -16.93 -4.47
N VAL A 29 33.27 -17.22 -5.02
CA VAL A 29 33.42 -18.33 -5.96
C VAL A 29 33.23 -19.70 -5.30
N LEU A 30 33.35 -19.81 -3.97
CA LEU A 30 33.23 -21.06 -3.24
C LEU A 30 31.82 -21.31 -2.68
N CYS A 31 31.17 -20.28 -2.13
CA CYS A 31 29.89 -20.43 -1.41
C CYS A 31 28.79 -19.49 -1.88
N ARG A 32 29.05 -18.68 -2.92
CA ARG A 32 28.09 -17.76 -3.54
C ARG A 32 27.58 -16.60 -2.68
N SER A 33 28.04 -16.44 -1.44
CA SER A 33 27.72 -15.23 -0.65
C SER A 33 28.00 -13.94 -1.44
N ALA A 34 27.02 -13.03 -1.43
CA ALA A 34 27.10 -11.72 -2.09
C ALA A 34 27.97 -10.70 -1.31
N VAL A 35 28.30 -11.00 -0.05
CA VAL A 35 29.30 -10.27 0.73
C VAL A 35 30.68 -10.80 0.36
N TYR A 36 31.55 -9.95 -0.18
CA TYR A 36 32.84 -10.36 -0.71
C TYR A 36 34.00 -9.42 -0.39
N THR A 37 35.20 -9.97 -0.53
CA THR A 37 36.49 -9.30 -0.65
C THR A 37 37.18 -9.77 -1.94
N TYR A 38 38.24 -9.07 -2.36
CA TYR A 38 39.03 -9.43 -3.53
C TYR A 38 40.26 -10.22 -3.11
N GLU A 39 40.45 -11.42 -3.66
CA GLU A 39 41.58 -12.28 -3.35
C GLU A 39 42.45 -12.52 -4.58
N HIS A 40 43.74 -12.18 -4.49
CA HIS A 40 44.74 -12.54 -5.49
C HIS A 40 45.06 -14.03 -5.38
N ILE A 41 44.74 -14.80 -6.44
CA ILE A 41 44.85 -16.25 -6.44
C ILE A 41 46.25 -16.68 -6.90
N ASP A 42 46.66 -16.25 -8.10
CA ASP A 42 47.94 -16.61 -8.72
C ASP A 42 48.37 -15.57 -9.78
N PRO A 43 49.45 -14.80 -9.55
CA PRO A 43 50.33 -14.83 -8.39
C PRO A 43 49.67 -14.27 -7.12
N LEU A 44 50.27 -14.56 -5.97
CA LEU A 44 49.90 -13.90 -4.71
C LEU A 44 50.08 -12.39 -4.81
N PHE A 45 49.36 -11.61 -3.99
CA PHE A 45 49.52 -10.15 -3.99
C PHE A 45 50.98 -9.71 -3.79
N ILE A 46 51.76 -10.42 -2.96
CA ILE A 46 53.17 -10.08 -2.72
C ILE A 46 54.03 -10.22 -3.98
N ASP A 47 53.62 -11.09 -4.91
CA ASP A 47 54.33 -11.43 -6.14
C ASP A 47 53.62 -10.91 -7.41
N ALA A 48 52.52 -10.16 -7.28
CA ALA A 48 51.74 -9.68 -8.40
C ALA A 48 52.32 -8.38 -8.98
N GLU A 49 52.63 -8.36 -10.27
CA GLU A 49 53.10 -7.13 -10.94
C GLU A 49 51.94 -6.21 -11.35
N ARG A 50 50.73 -6.76 -11.49
CA ARG A 50 49.52 -6.03 -11.91
C ARG A 50 48.25 -6.64 -11.31
N HIS A 51 47.17 -5.87 -11.29
CA HIS A 51 45.83 -6.40 -11.00
C HIS A 51 45.21 -6.99 -12.27
N ASP A 52 45.31 -8.32 -12.41
CA ASP A 52 44.69 -9.05 -13.52
C ASP A 52 43.34 -9.64 -13.07
N PRO A 53 42.21 -9.27 -13.69
CA PRO A 53 40.89 -9.77 -13.28
C PRO A 53 40.73 -11.28 -13.46
N ASN A 54 41.55 -11.92 -14.29
CA ASN A 54 41.52 -13.39 -14.46
C ASN A 54 42.29 -14.12 -13.35
N ARG A 55 43.03 -13.38 -12.51
CA ARG A 55 43.86 -13.92 -11.42
C ARG A 55 43.40 -13.46 -10.03
N ILE A 56 42.29 -12.71 -9.97
CA ILE A 56 41.66 -12.24 -8.74
C ILE A 56 40.22 -12.76 -8.74
N ALA A 57 39.78 -13.36 -7.63
CA ALA A 57 38.40 -13.82 -7.46
C ALA A 57 37.74 -13.13 -6.27
N LEU A 58 36.40 -13.18 -6.25
CA LEU A 58 35.63 -12.83 -5.08
C LEU A 58 35.61 -13.99 -4.08
N LEU A 59 35.91 -13.69 -2.81
CA LEU A 59 35.69 -14.59 -1.68
C LEU A 59 34.92 -13.86 -0.59
N CYS A 60 34.00 -14.54 0.10
CA CYS A 60 33.42 -13.97 1.31
C CYS A 60 34.46 -13.93 2.45
N PRO A 61 34.25 -13.11 3.50
CA PRO A 61 35.18 -13.02 4.63
C PRO A 61 35.53 -14.39 5.25
N THR A 62 34.55 -15.30 5.33
CA THR A 62 34.74 -16.67 5.83
C THR A 62 35.66 -17.49 4.93
N CYS A 63 35.35 -17.60 3.64
CA CYS A 63 36.18 -18.33 2.67
C CYS A 63 37.58 -17.74 2.52
N HIS A 64 37.69 -16.40 2.52
CA HIS A 64 38.97 -15.71 2.50
C HIS A 64 39.83 -16.08 3.72
N ALA A 65 39.23 -16.14 4.91
CA ALA A 65 39.93 -16.58 6.12
C ALA A 65 40.38 -18.05 6.05
N LEU A 66 39.58 -18.94 5.46
CA LEU A 66 39.97 -20.34 5.25
C LEU A 66 41.18 -20.47 4.33
N VAL A 67 41.23 -19.69 3.24
CA VAL A 67 42.37 -19.64 2.33
C VAL A 67 43.60 -19.05 3.02
N THR A 68 43.44 -17.95 3.75
CA THR A 68 44.52 -17.30 4.50
C THR A 68 45.14 -18.24 5.54
N LYS A 69 44.30 -19.03 6.23
CA LYS A 69 44.71 -20.04 7.22
C LYS A 69 45.11 -21.38 6.60
N GLN A 70 45.24 -21.46 5.27
CA GLN A 70 45.64 -22.65 4.53
C GLN A 70 44.75 -23.88 4.74
N ARG A 71 43.50 -23.68 5.17
CA ARG A 71 42.49 -24.75 5.26
C ARG A 71 41.87 -25.07 3.90
N VAL A 72 41.90 -24.10 2.98
CA VAL A 72 41.52 -24.28 1.57
C VAL A 72 42.72 -23.84 0.72
N PRO A 73 43.30 -24.71 -0.13
CA PRO A 73 44.42 -24.32 -0.97
C PRO A 73 43.99 -23.37 -2.08
N LYS A 74 44.85 -22.41 -2.45
CA LYS A 74 44.57 -21.44 -3.53
C LYS A 74 44.36 -22.09 -4.89
N GLU A 75 45.01 -23.22 -5.15
CA GLU A 75 44.80 -24.03 -6.36
C GLU A 75 43.35 -24.48 -6.51
N HIS A 76 42.69 -24.82 -5.40
CA HIS A 76 41.27 -25.17 -5.42
C HIS A 76 40.41 -23.95 -5.79
N VAL A 77 40.70 -22.77 -5.23
CA VAL A 77 40.02 -21.53 -5.59
C VAL A 77 40.22 -21.20 -7.07
N ALA A 78 41.45 -21.35 -7.59
CA ALA A 78 41.76 -21.13 -9.00
C ALA A 78 40.96 -22.06 -9.93
N LYS A 79 40.86 -23.34 -9.56
CA LYS A 79 40.08 -24.34 -10.31
C LYS A 79 38.60 -23.99 -10.35
N VAL A 80 38.01 -23.66 -9.20
CA VAL A 80 36.59 -23.28 -9.12
C VAL A 80 36.32 -21.99 -9.90
N TYR A 81 37.18 -20.98 -9.75
CA TYR A 81 37.06 -19.72 -10.47
C TYR A 81 37.17 -19.88 -12.00
N SER A 82 38.09 -20.73 -12.46
CA SER A 82 38.25 -21.02 -13.90
C SER A 82 37.02 -21.75 -14.46
N SER A 83 36.55 -22.78 -13.77
CA SER A 83 35.32 -23.51 -14.14
C SER A 83 34.09 -22.59 -14.21
N LEU A 84 33.95 -21.66 -13.26
CA LEU A 84 32.86 -20.69 -13.23
C LEU A 84 32.88 -19.76 -14.45
N ARG A 85 34.08 -19.31 -14.83
CA ARG A 85 34.28 -18.43 -16.01
C ARG A 85 34.03 -19.15 -17.32
N GLU A 86 34.46 -20.42 -17.42
CA GLU A 86 34.30 -21.24 -18.64
C GLU A 86 32.86 -21.70 -18.85
N SER A 87 32.22 -22.23 -17.80
CA SER A 87 30.86 -22.76 -17.91
C SER A 87 29.81 -21.66 -17.99
N GLY A 88 30.09 -20.49 -17.39
CA GLY A 88 29.13 -19.41 -17.22
C GLY A 88 27.95 -19.74 -16.30
N LYS A 89 27.88 -20.95 -15.75
CA LYS A 89 26.82 -21.42 -14.86
C LYS A 89 27.22 -21.23 -13.42
N ALA A 90 26.35 -20.59 -12.64
CA ALA A 90 26.55 -20.34 -11.23
C ALA A 90 25.21 -20.31 -10.53
N ASP A 91 25.17 -20.68 -9.25
CA ASP A 91 24.03 -20.30 -8.43
C ASP A 91 24.05 -18.78 -8.20
N PRO A 92 22.87 -18.13 -8.15
CA PRO A 92 22.73 -16.73 -7.80
C PRO A 92 23.48 -16.39 -6.50
N PRO A 93 24.16 -15.23 -6.43
CA PRO A 93 24.73 -14.80 -5.17
C PRO A 93 23.62 -14.39 -4.20
N SER A 94 23.82 -14.62 -2.90
CA SER A 94 22.84 -14.20 -1.90
C SER A 94 23.45 -13.64 -0.63
N ASP A 95 22.67 -12.81 0.08
CA ASP A 95 23.01 -12.34 1.42
C ASP A 95 21.74 -12.22 2.27
N GLN A 96 21.82 -12.84 3.45
CA GLN A 96 20.75 -12.99 4.43
C GLN A 96 20.68 -11.83 5.42
N GLU A 97 21.67 -10.93 5.46
CA GLU A 97 21.78 -9.91 6.51
C GLU A 97 21.37 -8.51 6.02
N PHE A 98 21.48 -8.22 4.72
CA PHE A 98 21.21 -6.87 4.20
C PHE A 98 19.80 -6.37 4.54
N PHE A 99 18.76 -7.20 4.36
CA PHE A 99 17.38 -6.79 4.62
C PHE A 99 16.88 -7.08 6.04
N VAL A 100 17.68 -7.70 6.91
CA VAL A 100 17.28 -7.97 8.30
C VAL A 100 17.10 -6.68 9.07
N HIS A 101 15.91 -6.47 9.63
CA HIS A 101 15.62 -5.31 10.44
C HIS A 101 15.58 -5.65 11.93
N TYR A 102 16.44 -4.99 12.72
CA TYR A 102 16.56 -5.21 14.17
C TYR A 102 15.80 -4.19 15.02
N GLY A 103 15.22 -3.16 14.40
CA GLY A 103 14.41 -2.16 15.09
C GLY A 103 13.00 -2.65 15.44
N ARG A 104 12.33 -1.90 16.31
CA ARG A 104 10.94 -2.20 16.75
C ARG A 104 9.88 -1.71 15.77
N GLU A 105 10.25 -0.75 14.94
CA GLU A 105 9.42 -0.11 13.93
C GLU A 105 10.22 -0.06 12.65
N LEU A 106 9.61 -0.37 11.52
CA LEU A 106 10.28 -0.27 10.23
C LEU A 106 9.73 0.91 9.44
N VAL A 107 10.64 1.79 9.01
CA VAL A 107 10.35 2.87 8.07
C VAL A 107 10.87 2.48 6.71
N VAL A 108 9.99 2.43 5.72
CA VAL A 108 10.35 2.20 4.32
C VAL A 108 10.22 3.51 3.57
N LYS A 109 11.31 3.94 2.95
CA LYS A 109 11.33 5.13 2.10
C LYS A 109 11.41 4.73 0.65
N LEU A 110 10.40 5.13 -0.12
CA LEU A 110 10.36 4.98 -1.58
C LEU A 110 10.49 6.36 -2.19
N GLY A 111 11.67 6.71 -2.71
CA GLY A 111 11.93 8.05 -3.24
C GLY A 111 11.67 9.14 -2.19
N SER A 112 10.66 9.99 -2.43
CA SER A 112 10.21 11.07 -1.54
C SER A 112 9.29 10.60 -0.40
N CYS A 113 8.66 9.43 -0.54
CA CYS A 113 7.63 8.98 0.40
C CYS A 113 8.18 8.13 1.53
N GLU A 114 7.64 8.34 2.74
CA GLU A 114 7.92 7.53 3.92
C GLU A 114 6.69 6.73 4.32
N PHE A 115 6.84 5.43 4.51
CA PHE A 115 5.79 4.52 4.94
C PHE A 115 6.20 3.85 6.25
N ARG A 116 5.38 4.01 7.28
CA ARG A 116 5.61 3.47 8.63
C ARG A 116 4.55 2.44 8.99
N GLU A 117 4.98 1.26 9.44
CA GLU A 117 4.05 0.19 9.85
C GLU A 117 3.02 -0.17 8.77
N PHE A 118 3.48 -0.37 7.54
CA PHE A 118 2.67 -0.90 6.45
C PHE A 118 2.87 -2.41 6.32
N ARG A 119 1.77 -3.15 6.13
CA ARG A 119 1.83 -4.61 5.88
C ARG A 119 2.42 -4.92 4.50
N SER A 120 1.91 -4.24 3.47
CA SER A 120 2.38 -4.37 2.10
C SER A 120 2.92 -3.02 1.62
N VAL A 121 4.01 -3.05 0.85
CA VAL A 121 4.61 -1.84 0.30
C VAL A 121 4.31 -1.68 -1.18
N ILE A 122 4.37 -2.76 -1.96
CA ILE A 122 3.86 -2.77 -3.34
C ILE A 122 2.99 -4.01 -3.49
N ASN A 123 1.71 -3.80 -3.76
CA ASN A 123 0.76 -4.86 -4.10
C ASN A 123 0.26 -4.62 -5.52
N ILE A 124 0.28 -5.69 -6.33
CA ILE A 124 -0.20 -5.67 -7.71
C ILE A 124 -1.18 -6.83 -7.85
N ASP A 125 -2.43 -6.53 -8.19
CA ASP A 125 -3.48 -7.52 -8.43
C ASP A 125 -3.61 -8.57 -7.31
N GLY A 126 -3.40 -8.15 -6.07
CA GLY A 126 -3.51 -9.04 -4.90
C GLY A 126 -2.20 -9.65 -4.46
N THR A 127 -1.18 -9.60 -5.30
CA THR A 127 0.13 -10.17 -5.02
C THR A 127 1.05 -9.12 -4.40
N ASP A 128 1.56 -9.42 -3.21
CA ASP A 128 2.57 -8.60 -2.54
C ASP A 128 3.92 -8.74 -3.26
N VAL A 129 4.21 -7.77 -4.13
CA VAL A 129 5.47 -7.66 -4.87
C VAL A 129 6.61 -7.17 -3.98
N LEU A 130 6.30 -6.36 -2.97
CA LEU A 130 7.22 -5.99 -1.91
C LEU A 130 6.43 -5.89 -0.60
N SER A 131 6.80 -6.68 0.40
CA SER A 131 6.10 -6.75 1.68
C SER A 131 7.06 -6.84 2.86
N TYR A 132 6.50 -6.47 4.01
CA TYR A 132 7.17 -6.52 5.30
C TYR A 132 6.24 -7.20 6.29
N LYS A 133 6.63 -8.39 6.75
CA LYS A 133 5.87 -9.13 7.74
C LYS A 133 6.55 -8.99 9.10
N LYS A 134 5.88 -8.35 10.04
CA LYS A 134 6.33 -8.35 11.43
C LYS A 134 6.05 -9.72 12.05
N CYS A 135 7.09 -10.35 12.59
CA CYS A 135 6.95 -11.55 13.40
C CYS A 135 6.30 -11.18 14.73
N SER A 136 5.18 -11.82 15.08
CA SER A 136 4.45 -11.55 16.32
C SER A 136 5.23 -11.96 17.57
N GLU A 137 6.09 -12.97 17.47
CA GLU A 137 6.86 -13.52 18.60
C GLU A 137 8.13 -12.71 18.88
N THR A 138 8.90 -12.40 17.84
CA THR A 138 10.22 -11.74 17.98
C THR A 138 10.15 -10.24 17.76
N GLY A 139 9.07 -9.72 17.15
CA GLY A 139 8.95 -8.33 16.73
C GLY A 139 9.83 -7.95 15.54
N THR A 140 10.61 -8.89 14.99
CA THR A 140 11.49 -8.66 13.83
C THR A 140 10.69 -8.60 12.54
N TYR A 141 11.19 -7.89 11.53
CA TYR A 141 10.54 -7.83 10.23
C TYR A 141 11.21 -8.77 9.24
N THR A 142 10.37 -9.42 8.45
CA THR A 142 10.74 -10.25 7.32
C THR A 142 10.37 -9.50 6.05
N VAL A 143 11.37 -9.23 5.20
CA VAL A 143 11.22 -8.57 3.90
C VAL A 143 11.13 -9.63 2.82
N SER A 144 10.15 -9.51 1.94
CA SER A 144 10.08 -10.32 0.72
C SER A 144 9.67 -9.44 -0.46
N GLY A 145 10.20 -9.74 -1.64
CA GLY A 145 9.77 -9.05 -2.84
C GLY A 145 10.46 -9.51 -4.12
N ILE A 146 9.89 -9.16 -5.26
CA ILE A 146 10.40 -9.53 -6.58
C ILE A 146 10.53 -8.25 -7.41
N PHE A 147 11.71 -8.04 -7.98
CA PHE A 147 12.02 -6.84 -8.75
C PHE A 147 12.24 -7.21 -10.20
N TYR A 148 11.64 -6.45 -11.11
CA TYR A 148 11.64 -6.73 -12.54
C TYR A 148 12.34 -5.60 -13.29
N ASP A 149 12.94 -5.94 -14.43
CA ASP A 149 13.53 -4.97 -15.33
C ASP A 149 12.46 -4.32 -16.25
N GLN A 150 12.92 -3.43 -17.13
CA GLN A 150 12.10 -2.76 -18.15
C GLN A 150 11.43 -3.71 -19.16
N ARG A 151 11.81 -4.99 -19.22
CA ARG A 151 11.21 -6.02 -20.08
C ARG A 151 10.24 -6.92 -19.31
N GLY A 152 10.01 -6.66 -18.02
CA GLY A 152 9.23 -7.54 -17.15
C GLY A 152 9.94 -8.85 -16.82
N THR A 153 11.27 -8.91 -16.94
CA THR A 153 12.07 -10.06 -16.53
C THR A 153 12.54 -9.88 -15.09
N GLU A 154 12.50 -10.92 -14.27
CA GLU A 154 13.01 -10.88 -12.90
C GLU A 154 14.48 -10.46 -12.89
N LEU A 155 14.76 -9.31 -12.25
CA LEU A 155 16.09 -8.80 -12.02
C LEU A 155 16.71 -9.48 -10.79
N PHE A 156 15.99 -9.47 -9.68
CA PHE A 156 16.39 -10.11 -8.43
C PHE A 156 15.17 -10.24 -7.51
N ARG A 157 15.32 -11.01 -6.42
CA ARG A 157 14.26 -11.15 -5.42
C ARG A 157 14.81 -11.10 -4.01
N ILE A 158 13.92 -10.92 -3.05
CA ILE A 158 14.14 -11.06 -1.63
C ILE A 158 13.18 -12.13 -1.13
N VAL A 159 13.70 -13.16 -0.48
CA VAL A 159 12.93 -14.23 0.15
C VAL A 159 13.30 -14.24 1.63
N ASP A 160 12.38 -13.83 2.48
CA ASP A 160 12.56 -13.83 3.93
C ASP A 160 13.88 -13.18 4.41
N ASN A 161 14.12 -11.93 4.02
CA ASN A 161 15.33 -11.13 4.22
C ASN A 161 16.55 -11.55 3.39
N GLU A 162 16.54 -12.72 2.76
CA GLU A 162 17.61 -13.14 1.85
C GLU A 162 17.41 -12.52 0.48
N TRP A 163 18.29 -11.59 0.10
CA TRP A 163 18.29 -11.13 -1.29
C TRP A 163 19.11 -12.08 -2.15
N ILE A 164 18.54 -12.43 -3.30
CA ILE A 164 19.08 -13.38 -4.27
C ILE A 164 19.32 -12.58 -5.55
N GLY A 165 20.59 -12.40 -5.90
CA GLY A 165 21.05 -11.47 -6.92
C GLY A 165 21.01 -11.99 -8.36
N PRO A 166 21.13 -11.08 -9.34
CA PRO A 166 21.22 -11.45 -10.74
C PRO A 166 22.57 -12.09 -11.09
N LEU A 167 22.57 -12.88 -12.16
CA LEU A 167 23.78 -13.44 -12.78
C LEU A 167 24.19 -12.72 -14.07
N ASP A 168 23.26 -12.02 -14.70
CA ASP A 168 23.41 -11.38 -16.00
C ASP A 168 22.98 -9.91 -15.97
N VAL A 169 23.82 -9.10 -15.32
CA VAL A 169 23.68 -7.63 -15.27
C VAL A 169 25.04 -7.00 -15.51
N TRP A 170 25.05 -5.68 -15.71
CA TRP A 170 26.31 -4.96 -15.90
C TRP A 170 27.17 -4.96 -14.64
N ASP A 171 26.58 -4.72 -13.47
CA ASP A 171 27.30 -4.73 -12.21
C ASP A 171 26.38 -4.90 -11.00
N VAL A 172 26.90 -5.51 -9.94
CA VAL A 172 26.27 -5.59 -8.62
C VAL A 172 27.32 -5.21 -7.58
N GLU A 173 26.98 -4.28 -6.70
CA GLU A 173 27.85 -3.84 -5.62
C GLU A 173 27.09 -3.77 -4.31
N GLN A 174 27.63 -4.44 -3.28
CA GLN A 174 27.21 -4.26 -1.90
C GLN A 174 28.38 -3.66 -1.11
N VAL A 175 28.28 -2.37 -0.78
CA VAL A 175 29.33 -1.62 -0.09
C VAL A 175 28.78 -1.02 1.18
N GLY A 176 29.17 -1.60 2.31
CA GLY A 176 28.66 -1.21 3.62
C GLY A 176 27.14 -1.35 3.69
N ARG A 177 26.43 -0.22 3.77
CA ARG A 177 24.97 -0.17 3.91
C ARG A 177 24.22 0.03 2.59
N ARG A 178 24.93 0.02 1.46
CA ARG A 178 24.36 0.30 0.14
C ARG A 178 24.45 -0.94 -0.76
N LEU A 179 23.31 -1.31 -1.35
CA LEU A 179 23.20 -2.28 -2.42
C LEU A 179 22.86 -1.54 -3.71
N THR A 180 23.62 -1.79 -4.79
CA THR A 180 23.41 -1.15 -6.09
C THR A 180 23.49 -2.19 -7.20
N ILE A 181 22.48 -2.21 -8.08
CA ILE A 181 22.43 -3.05 -9.28
C ILE A 181 22.38 -2.15 -10.51
N ARG A 182 23.19 -2.47 -11.52
CA ARG A 182 23.30 -1.69 -12.77
C ARG A 182 23.08 -2.56 -13.99
N ASN A 183 22.40 -2.02 -15.00
CA ASN A 183 22.22 -2.67 -16.30
C ASN A 183 23.20 -2.15 -17.38
N SER A 184 23.87 -1.04 -17.13
CA SER A 184 24.76 -0.38 -18.08
C SER A 184 25.72 0.59 -17.34
N PRO A 185 26.75 1.15 -18.01
CA PRO A 185 27.55 2.22 -17.43
C PRO A 185 26.65 3.39 -16.98
N ARG A 186 26.63 3.67 -15.67
CA ARG A 186 25.78 4.68 -15.01
C ARG A 186 24.27 4.36 -14.95
N GLY A 187 23.79 3.32 -15.62
CA GLY A 187 22.39 2.88 -15.53
C GLY A 187 22.12 2.08 -14.26
N VAL A 188 21.82 2.77 -13.16
CA VAL A 188 21.36 2.16 -11.90
C VAL A 188 19.89 1.82 -12.02
N VAL A 189 19.57 0.53 -11.93
CA VAL A 189 18.19 0.03 -12.01
C VAL A 189 17.59 -0.23 -10.63
N PHE A 190 18.44 -0.48 -9.64
CA PHE A 190 18.04 -0.62 -8.25
C PHE A 190 19.12 -0.08 -7.33
N GLU A 191 18.71 0.70 -6.34
CA GLU A 191 19.56 1.11 -5.22
C GLU A 191 18.77 1.10 -3.92
N ALA A 192 19.32 0.42 -2.92
CA ALA A 192 18.82 0.44 -1.56
C ALA A 192 19.92 0.86 -0.58
N ILE A 193 19.54 1.64 0.43
CA ILE A 193 20.39 2.08 1.53
C ILE A 193 19.70 1.70 2.85
N LYS A 194 20.43 0.95 3.67
CA LYS A 194 20.00 0.57 5.01
C LYS A 194 20.52 1.56 6.05
N ASP A 195 19.67 1.97 6.97
CA ASP A 195 20.05 2.81 8.09
C ASP A 195 19.48 2.25 9.40
N ASN A 196 20.26 1.37 10.02
CA ASN A 196 19.87 0.68 11.25
C ASN A 196 19.67 1.63 12.44
N GLU A 197 20.39 2.76 12.48
CA GLU A 197 20.28 3.73 13.58
C GLU A 197 18.89 4.39 13.62
N ASN A 198 18.32 4.64 12.44
CA ASN A 198 17.01 5.27 12.27
C ASN A 198 15.92 4.29 11.86
N SER A 199 16.19 2.98 11.94
CA SER A 199 15.23 1.95 11.53
C SER A 199 14.69 2.11 10.09
N LEU A 200 15.54 2.59 9.20
CA LEU A 200 15.13 3.05 7.87
C LEU A 200 15.71 2.16 6.77
N LEU A 201 14.85 1.73 5.86
CA LEU A 201 15.23 1.14 4.58
C LEU A 201 14.79 2.08 3.46
N SER A 202 15.76 2.65 2.74
CA SER A 202 15.50 3.57 1.64
C SER A 202 15.77 2.88 0.30
N ILE A 203 14.75 2.78 -0.55
CA ILE A 203 14.92 2.46 -1.97
C ILE A 203 14.99 3.79 -2.72
N THR A 204 16.22 4.14 -3.15
CA THR A 204 16.56 5.46 -3.72
C THR A 204 16.54 5.46 -5.25
N LYS A 205 16.66 4.28 -5.86
CA LYS A 205 16.49 4.05 -7.30
C LYS A 205 15.72 2.77 -7.54
N LEU A 206 14.74 2.84 -8.43
CA LEU A 206 13.97 1.71 -8.93
C LEU A 206 13.34 2.14 -10.26
N ASP A 207 13.43 1.30 -11.28
CA ASP A 207 12.72 1.47 -12.54
C ASP A 207 12.19 0.08 -12.92
N MET A 208 10.90 -0.11 -12.73
CA MET A 208 10.30 -1.45 -12.69
C MET A 208 8.97 -1.48 -13.42
N HIS A 209 8.87 -2.36 -14.40
CA HIS A 209 7.68 -2.53 -15.23
C HIS A 209 6.91 -3.79 -14.82
N PHE A 210 5.63 -3.60 -14.52
CA PHE A 210 4.65 -4.64 -14.25
C PHE A 210 3.40 -4.32 -15.04
N LEU A 211 3.40 -4.63 -16.34
CA LEU A 211 2.34 -4.18 -17.24
C LEU A 211 0.95 -4.52 -16.67
N PRO A 212 0.02 -3.54 -16.65
CA PRO A 212 0.10 -2.22 -17.29
C PRO A 212 0.82 -1.13 -16.46
N PHE A 213 1.35 -1.43 -15.28
CA PHE A 213 1.96 -0.49 -14.37
C PHE A 213 3.46 -0.27 -14.55
N HIS A 214 3.92 0.89 -14.09
CA HIS A 214 5.31 1.29 -14.07
C HIS A 214 5.63 2.02 -12.77
N VAL A 215 6.61 1.54 -12.00
CA VAL A 215 7.02 2.17 -10.74
C VAL A 215 8.43 2.73 -10.90
N VAL A 216 8.56 4.04 -10.73
CA VAL A 216 9.84 4.77 -10.85
C VAL A 216 10.17 5.49 -9.56
N LEU A 217 11.35 5.19 -9.03
CA LEU A 217 11.96 5.90 -7.92
C LEU A 217 13.22 6.62 -8.41
N GLU A 218 13.23 7.92 -8.24
CA GLU A 218 14.41 8.77 -8.41
C GLU A 218 14.77 9.44 -7.08
N PRO A 219 15.98 10.02 -6.94
CA PRO A 219 16.35 10.76 -5.74
C PRO A 219 15.30 11.83 -5.44
N GLY A 220 14.54 11.60 -4.37
CA GLY A 220 13.45 12.49 -3.93
C GLY A 220 12.18 12.45 -4.77
N ARG A 221 11.92 11.40 -5.58
CA ARG A 221 10.67 11.26 -6.34
C ARG A 221 10.16 9.84 -6.33
N LEU A 222 8.85 9.68 -6.14
CA LEU A 222 8.10 8.45 -6.36
C LEU A 222 7.06 8.74 -7.45
N LEU A 223 7.16 8.05 -8.58
CA LEU A 223 6.18 8.08 -9.65
C LEU A 223 5.61 6.69 -9.87
N VAL A 224 4.29 6.62 -10.02
CA VAL A 224 3.58 5.40 -10.37
C VAL A 224 2.76 5.67 -11.61
N GLY A 225 3.04 4.92 -12.67
CA GLY A 225 2.39 5.02 -13.96
C GLY A 225 1.48 3.82 -14.24
N GLN A 226 0.47 4.05 -15.06
CA GLN A 226 -0.30 3.01 -15.73
C GLN A 226 -0.43 3.35 -17.21
N TYR A 227 -0.14 2.38 -18.06
CA TYR A 227 -0.31 2.45 -19.51
C TYR A 227 -1.71 1.99 -19.92
N GLY A 228 -2.28 2.66 -20.92
CA GLY A 228 -3.47 2.18 -21.63
C GLY A 228 -3.14 1.07 -22.62
N GLU A 229 -4.17 0.49 -23.25
CA GLU A 229 -4.02 -0.49 -24.33
C GLU A 229 -3.12 0.08 -25.45
N GLY A 230 -2.10 -0.70 -25.86
CA GLY A 230 -1.16 -0.31 -26.92
C GLY A 230 -0.04 0.66 -26.50
N SER A 231 0.06 1.04 -25.22
CA SER A 231 1.15 1.85 -24.64
C SER A 231 1.33 3.27 -25.21
N SER A 232 0.42 3.76 -26.06
CA SER A 232 0.41 5.15 -26.53
C SER A 232 -0.16 6.14 -25.51
N GLU A 233 -0.93 5.62 -24.56
CA GLU A 233 -1.60 6.38 -23.51
C GLU A 233 -0.99 6.03 -22.15
N SER A 234 -0.82 7.02 -21.27
CA SER A 234 -0.36 6.77 -19.90
C SER A 234 -0.81 7.84 -18.92
N VAL A 235 -1.01 7.45 -17.67
CA VAL A 235 -1.15 8.38 -16.53
C VAL A 235 -0.05 8.08 -15.52
N TYR A 236 0.59 9.13 -15.02
CA TYR A 236 1.56 9.06 -13.93
C TYR A 236 1.09 9.86 -12.72
N PHE A 237 1.15 9.23 -11.56
CA PHE A 237 0.90 9.80 -10.25
C PHE A 237 2.24 9.97 -9.52
N GLU A 238 2.72 11.21 -9.41
CA GLU A 238 3.87 11.55 -8.56
C GLU A 238 3.37 12.02 -7.19
N ILE A 239 3.93 11.44 -6.13
CA ILE A 239 3.51 11.71 -4.76
C ILE A 239 4.70 11.94 -3.83
N ASP A 240 4.54 12.89 -2.92
CA ASP A 240 5.43 13.15 -1.81
C ASP A 240 4.60 13.27 -0.53
N GLY A 241 4.96 12.47 0.49
CA GLY A 241 4.25 12.44 1.74
C GLY A 241 4.81 11.44 2.73
N SER A 242 4.22 11.43 3.93
CA SER A 242 4.46 10.41 4.94
C SER A 242 3.15 9.75 5.34
N PHE A 243 3.18 8.43 5.43
CA PHE A 243 2.02 7.60 5.70
C PHE A 243 2.34 6.67 6.87
N SER A 244 1.36 6.45 7.75
CA SER A 244 1.53 5.56 8.91
C SER A 244 0.33 4.65 9.12
N HIS A 245 0.61 3.43 9.60
CA HIS A 245 -0.37 2.42 10.01
C HIS A 245 -1.35 2.10 8.88
N GLY A 246 -0.82 1.63 7.76
CA GLY A 246 -1.62 1.32 6.58
C GLY A 246 -1.56 -0.15 6.18
N SER A 247 -2.47 -0.53 5.29
CA SER A 247 -2.51 -1.88 4.75
C SER A 247 -1.57 -2.02 3.55
N CYS A 248 -1.55 -1.04 2.63
CA CYS A 248 -0.72 -1.09 1.44
C CYS A 248 -0.20 0.30 1.01
N SER A 249 1.10 0.43 0.82
CA SER A 249 1.73 1.71 0.44
C SER A 249 1.43 2.07 -1.02
N LEU A 250 1.66 1.15 -1.96
CA LEU A 250 1.28 1.27 -3.37
C LEU A 250 0.41 0.09 -3.72
N TYR A 251 -0.85 0.36 -4.03
CA TYR A 251 -1.80 -0.67 -4.43
C TYR A 251 -2.20 -0.45 -5.89
N LEU A 252 -1.91 -1.44 -6.73
CA LEU A 252 -2.05 -1.39 -8.18
C LEU A 252 -3.03 -2.48 -8.64
N ASP A 253 -4.15 -2.08 -9.24
CA ASP A 253 -5.25 -2.97 -9.65
C ASP A 253 -5.53 -2.84 -11.15
N SER A 254 -5.07 -3.82 -11.91
CA SER A 254 -5.20 -3.87 -13.37
C SER A 254 -6.64 -4.15 -13.82
N SER A 255 -7.51 -4.67 -12.94
CA SER A 255 -8.90 -4.97 -13.28
C SER A 255 -9.75 -3.71 -13.51
N ARG A 256 -9.33 -2.58 -12.92
CA ARG A 256 -10.11 -1.34 -12.88
C ARG A 256 -10.13 -0.55 -14.19
N SER A 257 -9.28 -0.82 -15.18
CA SER A 257 -9.25 0.00 -16.42
C SER A 257 -8.52 -0.68 -17.59
N PRO A 258 -9.22 -1.47 -18.44
CA PRO A 258 -8.72 -1.78 -19.78
C PRO A 258 -8.63 -0.51 -20.66
N GLN A 259 -9.54 0.45 -20.45
CA GLN A 259 -9.48 1.79 -21.05
C GLN A 259 -9.15 2.83 -19.98
N LEU A 260 -7.98 3.46 -20.08
CA LEU A 260 -7.50 4.42 -19.09
C LEU A 260 -8.28 5.74 -19.22
N LYS A 261 -9.17 6.04 -18.27
CA LYS A 261 -10.02 7.24 -18.28
C LYS A 261 -9.88 8.05 -17.00
N PRO A 262 -8.70 8.65 -16.75
CA PRO A 262 -8.46 9.43 -15.54
C PRO A 262 -9.48 10.56 -15.41
N SER A 263 -10.00 10.80 -14.21
CA SER A 263 -10.95 11.89 -13.95
C SER A 263 -10.49 12.77 -12.80
N GLU A 264 -10.58 12.29 -11.56
CA GLU A 264 -10.29 13.07 -10.36
C GLU A 264 -9.25 12.39 -9.47
N VAL A 265 -8.45 13.21 -8.76
CA VAL A 265 -7.65 12.72 -7.64
C VAL A 265 -8.51 12.74 -6.40
N LYS A 266 -8.71 11.58 -5.79
CA LYS A 266 -9.46 11.46 -4.53
C LYS A 266 -8.54 11.11 -3.38
N MET A 267 -8.91 11.62 -2.20
CA MET A 267 -8.21 11.36 -0.96
C MET A 267 -9.26 11.18 0.13
N VAL A 268 -9.29 9.98 0.72
CA VAL A 268 -10.25 9.65 1.78
C VAL A 268 -9.50 8.96 2.92
N GLY A 269 -9.77 9.39 4.15
CA GLY A 269 -9.17 8.80 5.35
C GLY A 269 -9.40 7.28 5.38
N GLY A 270 -8.34 6.51 5.62
CA GLY A 270 -8.38 5.05 5.57
C GLY A 270 -8.42 4.42 4.17
N LYS A 271 -8.72 5.15 3.09
CA LYS A 271 -8.68 4.64 1.70
C LYS A 271 -7.47 5.12 0.91
N GLY A 272 -6.72 6.09 1.43
CA GLY A 272 -5.53 6.61 0.76
C GLY A 272 -5.83 7.69 -0.27
N ALA A 273 -4.91 7.87 -1.21
CA ALA A 273 -5.02 8.76 -2.36
C ALA A 273 -5.01 7.96 -3.66
N TRP A 274 -5.87 8.27 -4.62
CA TRP A 274 -5.94 7.56 -5.91
C TRP A 274 -6.41 8.46 -7.04
N ILE A 275 -6.24 7.97 -8.27
CA ILE A 275 -6.80 8.61 -9.47
C ILE A 275 -7.98 7.78 -9.96
N GLU A 276 -9.17 8.36 -9.92
CA GLU A 276 -10.39 7.74 -10.45
C GLU A 276 -10.26 7.44 -11.94
N GLY A 277 -10.72 6.25 -12.35
CA GLY A 277 -10.54 5.75 -13.72
C GLY A 277 -9.13 5.25 -14.02
N THR A 278 -8.34 4.95 -12.98
CA THR A 278 -7.08 4.22 -13.05
C THR A 278 -7.06 3.11 -11.99
N GLY A 279 -6.01 2.29 -12.03
CA GLY A 279 -5.68 1.24 -11.08
C GLY A 279 -4.75 1.67 -9.95
N ILE A 280 -4.47 2.97 -9.76
CA ILE A 280 -3.38 3.44 -8.89
C ILE A 280 -3.90 4.00 -7.55
N TRP A 281 -3.53 3.35 -6.45
CA TRP A 281 -3.76 3.82 -5.07
C TRP A 281 -2.45 3.97 -4.30
N VAL A 282 -2.39 4.98 -3.43
CA VAL A 282 -1.27 5.24 -2.54
C VAL A 282 -1.75 5.41 -1.10
N GLY A 283 -1.12 4.71 -0.16
CA GLY A 283 -1.40 4.81 1.27
C GLY A 283 -2.75 4.20 1.66
N TYR A 284 -3.15 3.10 1.04
CA TYR A 284 -4.40 2.42 1.36
C TYR A 284 -4.39 1.89 2.80
N GLY A 285 -5.49 2.09 3.53
CA GLY A 285 -5.61 1.73 4.94
C GLY A 285 -4.87 2.68 5.89
N ALA A 286 -4.20 3.73 5.42
CA ALA A 286 -3.38 4.58 6.27
C ALA A 286 -4.21 5.29 7.34
N GLY A 287 -3.88 5.04 8.62
CA GLY A 287 -4.46 5.74 9.76
C GLY A 287 -4.02 7.21 9.85
N ARG A 288 -2.84 7.55 9.30
CA ARG A 288 -2.37 8.94 9.18
C ARG A 288 -1.68 9.16 7.84
N MET A 289 -1.98 10.30 7.22
CA MET A 289 -1.35 10.75 5.98
C MET A 289 -1.00 12.23 6.07
N LEU A 290 0.25 12.57 5.75
CA LEU A 290 0.70 13.94 5.55
C LEU A 290 1.25 14.04 4.12
N LEU A 291 0.49 14.70 3.26
CA LEU A 291 0.84 14.87 1.86
C LEU A 291 1.47 16.24 1.66
N ARG A 292 2.66 16.24 1.03
CA ARG A 292 3.42 17.45 0.72
C ARG A 292 3.22 17.86 -0.73
N GLN A 293 3.14 16.89 -1.64
CA GLN A 293 2.97 17.16 -3.06
C GLN A 293 2.22 16.03 -3.76
N ILE A 294 1.36 16.40 -4.70
CA ILE A 294 0.72 15.52 -5.67
C ILE A 294 0.87 16.14 -7.05
N LYS A 295 1.30 15.37 -8.03
CA LYS A 295 1.24 15.74 -9.45
C LYS A 295 0.68 14.57 -10.25
N VAL A 296 -0.17 14.90 -11.22
CA VAL A 296 -0.69 13.94 -12.18
C VAL A 296 -0.28 14.38 -13.58
N ALA A 297 0.35 13.48 -14.33
CA ALA A 297 0.65 13.68 -15.73
C ALA A 297 -0.22 12.73 -16.56
N ASN A 298 -1.09 13.28 -17.41
CA ASN A 298 -1.87 12.52 -18.38
C ASN A 298 -1.24 12.71 -19.76
N ASN A 299 -0.82 11.61 -20.39
CA ASN A 299 -0.29 11.58 -21.74
C ASN A 299 -1.26 10.82 -22.66
N GLY A 300 -2.13 11.55 -23.34
CA GLY A 300 -2.99 11.01 -24.40
C GLY A 300 -4.27 10.33 -23.95
N CYS A 301 -4.51 10.17 -22.64
CA CYS A 301 -5.71 9.51 -22.15
C CYS A 301 -6.93 10.44 -22.24
N GLN A 302 -8.05 9.89 -22.69
CA GLN A 302 -9.32 10.61 -22.63
C GLN A 302 -9.73 10.80 -21.17
N PHE A 303 -10.07 12.03 -20.78
CA PHE A 303 -10.59 12.26 -19.44
C PHE A 303 -11.95 11.59 -19.29
N GLY A 304 -12.17 10.96 -18.12
CA GLY A 304 -13.50 10.52 -17.74
C GLY A 304 -14.47 11.70 -17.66
N ASP A 305 -15.77 11.42 -17.78
CA ASP A 305 -16.79 12.44 -17.61
C ASP A 305 -16.58 13.14 -16.27
N LYS A 306 -16.53 14.48 -16.29
CA LYS A 306 -16.55 15.24 -15.04
C LYS A 306 -17.80 14.84 -14.28
N PRO A 307 -17.73 14.53 -12.98
CA PRO A 307 -18.94 14.39 -12.20
C PRO A 307 -19.76 15.66 -12.41
N LYS A 308 -21.07 15.50 -12.64
CA LYS A 308 -21.97 16.65 -12.74
C LYS A 308 -21.71 17.55 -11.54
N ASN A 309 -21.65 18.87 -11.73
CA ASN A 309 -21.55 19.80 -10.61
C ASN A 309 -22.77 19.61 -9.72
N ILE A 310 -22.61 18.79 -8.68
CA ILE A 310 -23.65 18.55 -7.69
C ILE A 310 -23.72 19.80 -6.83
N LYS A 311 -24.93 20.32 -6.63
CA LYS A 311 -25.18 21.47 -5.78
C LYS A 311 -24.98 21.02 -4.33
N LEU A 312 -23.78 21.18 -3.81
CA LEU A 312 -23.46 20.83 -2.43
C LEU A 312 -24.26 21.71 -1.48
N ILE A 313 -24.97 21.11 -0.55
CA ILE A 313 -25.57 21.80 0.59
C ILE A 313 -24.61 21.61 1.77
N ASP A 314 -24.17 22.72 2.37
CA ASP A 314 -23.40 22.71 3.60
C ASP A 314 -24.34 23.07 4.76
N PRO A 315 -24.73 22.11 5.62
CA PRO A 315 -25.70 22.33 6.67
C PRO A 315 -25.08 23.23 7.72
N LYS A 316 -25.89 24.06 8.38
CA LYS A 316 -25.41 24.75 9.57
C LYS A 316 -25.02 23.73 10.66
N PRO A 317 -24.10 24.09 11.60
CA PRO A 317 -23.65 23.18 12.65
C PRO A 317 -24.74 22.63 13.60
N ASP A 318 -25.95 23.16 13.57
CA ASP A 318 -27.12 22.72 14.33
C ASP A 318 -28.10 21.88 13.52
N GLN A 319 -27.84 21.70 12.22
CA GLN A 319 -28.72 21.03 11.29
C GLN A 319 -28.29 19.57 11.03
N ASN A 320 -29.26 18.71 10.74
CA ASN A 320 -29.06 17.31 10.37
C ASN A 320 -29.76 17.08 9.03
N TYR A 321 -29.24 16.18 8.20
CA TYR A 321 -29.91 15.80 6.95
C TYR A 321 -30.61 14.46 7.10
N PHE A 322 -31.85 14.45 6.64
CA PHE A 322 -32.61 13.22 6.43
C PHE A 322 -32.90 13.08 4.95
N VAL A 323 -32.78 11.86 4.44
CA VAL A 323 -33.18 11.51 3.08
C VAL A 323 -34.03 10.27 3.15
N VAL A 324 -35.20 10.34 2.52
CA VAL A 324 -36.06 9.19 2.28
C VAL A 324 -35.57 8.46 1.04
N GLY A 325 -35.40 7.15 1.12
CA GLY A 325 -34.97 6.40 -0.05
C GLY A 325 -34.70 4.92 0.16
N SER A 326 -34.19 4.28 -0.89
CA SER A 326 -33.67 2.91 -0.83
C SER A 326 -32.14 2.93 -0.85
N LEU A 327 -31.52 2.21 0.09
CA LEU A 327 -30.07 2.02 0.13
C LEU A 327 -29.69 0.73 -0.61
N GLU A 328 -28.91 0.87 -1.68
CA GLU A 328 -28.22 -0.24 -2.33
C GLU A 328 -26.79 -0.32 -1.78
N VAL A 329 -26.39 -1.50 -1.30
CA VAL A 329 -25.01 -1.77 -0.87
C VAL A 329 -24.37 -2.68 -1.91
N ARG A 330 -23.35 -2.18 -2.60
CA ARG A 330 -22.56 -2.97 -3.56
C ARG A 330 -21.26 -3.40 -2.89
N VAL A 331 -20.98 -4.70 -2.91
CA VAL A 331 -19.68 -5.22 -2.46
C VAL A 331 -18.73 -5.22 -3.64
N VAL A 332 -17.71 -4.37 -3.58
CA VAL A 332 -16.63 -4.33 -4.55
C VAL A 332 -15.49 -5.20 -4.05
N GLN A 333 -15.21 -6.25 -4.80
CA GLN A 333 -14.08 -7.14 -4.53
C GLN A 333 -12.81 -6.50 -5.06
N HIS A 334 -11.87 -6.24 -4.16
CA HIS A 334 -10.51 -5.94 -4.51
C HIS A 334 -9.63 -7.16 -4.24
N PRO A 335 -8.54 -7.34 -4.98
CA PRO A 335 -7.62 -8.45 -4.76
C PRO A 335 -7.17 -8.71 -3.30
N ILE A 336 -7.06 -7.69 -2.43
CA ILE A 336 -6.68 -7.87 -1.01
C ILE A 336 -7.71 -7.40 0.02
N TRP A 337 -8.83 -6.80 -0.40
CA TRP A 337 -9.91 -6.38 0.52
C TRP A 337 -11.28 -6.39 -0.16
N THR A 338 -12.32 -6.20 0.63
CA THR A 338 -13.68 -5.97 0.14
C THR A 338 -14.14 -4.61 0.59
N GLU A 339 -14.68 -3.81 -0.32
CA GLU A 339 -15.27 -2.51 -0.01
C GLU A 339 -16.78 -2.58 -0.18
N GLU A 340 -17.51 -1.98 0.76
CA GLU A 340 -18.93 -1.70 0.56
C GLU A 340 -19.07 -0.29 -0.02
N GLU A 341 -19.71 -0.19 -1.17
CA GLU A 341 -20.17 1.07 -1.73
C GLU A 341 -21.66 1.25 -1.42
N TYR A 342 -22.01 2.45 -0.97
CA TYR A 342 -23.36 2.78 -0.54
C TYR A 342 -24.00 3.69 -1.58
N TYR A 343 -25.14 3.29 -2.13
CA TYR A 343 -25.89 4.07 -3.10
C TYR A 343 -27.29 4.37 -2.55
N LEU A 344 -27.55 5.62 -2.19
CA LEU A 344 -28.87 6.05 -1.74
C LEU A 344 -29.60 6.72 -2.90
N ASN A 345 -30.74 6.16 -3.31
CA ASN A 345 -31.49 6.59 -4.50
C ASN A 345 -30.62 6.64 -5.79
N GLY A 346 -29.55 5.85 -5.85
CA GLY A 346 -28.59 5.85 -6.95
C GLY A 346 -27.43 6.84 -6.79
N GLN A 347 -27.46 7.72 -5.78
CA GLN A 347 -26.31 8.56 -5.43
C GLN A 347 -25.29 7.77 -4.60
N LYS A 348 -24.03 7.72 -5.06
CA LYS A 348 -22.93 7.13 -4.30
C LYS A 348 -22.57 7.99 -3.09
N LEU A 349 -22.58 7.39 -1.91
CA LEU A 349 -22.14 8.00 -0.65
C LEU A 349 -20.70 7.56 -0.32
N SER A 350 -19.96 8.46 0.31
CA SER A 350 -18.61 8.28 0.85
C SER A 350 -18.61 7.45 2.15
N SER A 351 -19.73 7.44 2.88
CA SER A 351 -19.93 6.69 4.12
C SER A 351 -21.29 6.00 4.18
N LYS A 352 -21.40 4.98 5.05
CA LYS A 352 -22.67 4.27 5.28
C LYS A 352 -23.66 5.23 5.96
N PRO A 353 -24.83 5.49 5.37
CA PRO A 353 -25.84 6.31 6.03
C PRO A 353 -26.48 5.54 7.19
N PHE A 354 -26.97 6.25 8.20
CA PHE A 354 -27.61 5.63 9.35
C PHE A 354 -29.11 5.53 9.13
N SER A 355 -29.66 4.32 9.04
CA SER A 355 -31.11 4.14 8.94
C SER A 355 -31.79 4.47 10.28
N TRP A 356 -32.87 5.24 10.20
CA TRP A 356 -33.77 5.54 11.31
C TRP A 356 -35.01 4.65 11.31
N GLY A 357 -35.25 3.91 10.23
CA GLY A 357 -36.35 2.96 10.13
C GLY A 357 -37.01 2.95 8.76
N ALA A 358 -37.69 1.84 8.47
CA ALA A 358 -38.52 1.70 7.29
C ALA A 358 -39.82 2.48 7.43
N ILE A 359 -40.22 3.11 6.33
CA ILE A 359 -41.48 3.86 6.22
C ILE A 359 -42.42 3.27 5.15
N GLY A 360 -41.94 2.29 4.37
CA GLY A 360 -42.76 1.59 3.39
C GLY A 360 -41.94 0.79 2.38
N GLU A 361 -42.58 0.43 1.28
CA GLU A 361 -41.98 -0.22 0.12
C GLU A 361 -42.39 0.53 -1.16
N ASP A 362 -41.45 0.70 -2.08
CA ASP A 362 -41.69 1.28 -3.41
C ASP A 362 -41.01 0.41 -4.47
N GLY A 363 -41.77 -0.05 -5.47
CA GLY A 363 -41.26 -0.92 -6.53
C GLY A 363 -40.60 -2.23 -6.03
N GLY A 364 -41.05 -2.75 -4.88
CA GLY A 364 -40.45 -3.93 -4.24
C GLY A 364 -39.13 -3.68 -3.50
N LYS A 365 -38.72 -2.41 -3.37
CA LYS A 365 -37.57 -2.00 -2.56
C LYS A 365 -38.06 -1.41 -1.24
N ARG A 366 -37.39 -1.78 -0.16
CA ARG A 366 -37.61 -1.19 1.17
C ARG A 366 -37.21 0.29 1.16
N VAL A 367 -38.12 1.15 1.57
CA VAL A 367 -37.89 2.60 1.69
C VAL A 367 -37.72 2.94 3.16
N GLU A 368 -36.63 3.62 3.47
CA GLU A 368 -36.24 3.98 4.83
C GLU A 368 -35.89 5.47 4.91
N VAL A 369 -35.92 5.99 6.13
CA VAL A 369 -35.40 7.33 6.42
C VAL A 369 -33.95 7.17 6.86
N PHE A 370 -33.04 7.85 6.16
CA PHE A 370 -31.62 7.82 6.45
C PHE A 370 -31.15 9.16 6.98
N HIS A 371 -30.42 9.14 8.09
CA HIS A 371 -29.59 10.26 8.51
C HIS A 371 -28.25 10.19 7.78
N ILE A 372 -27.88 11.30 7.15
CA ILE A 372 -26.65 11.41 6.37
C ILE A 372 -25.65 12.29 7.11
N SER A 373 -24.37 11.90 7.08
CA SER A 373 -23.27 12.71 7.61
C SER A 373 -23.26 14.10 6.98
N ARG A 374 -22.93 15.13 7.77
CA ARG A 374 -22.77 16.50 7.27
C ARG A 374 -21.65 16.67 6.25
N SER A 375 -20.67 15.76 6.28
CA SER A 375 -19.55 15.75 5.34
C SER A 375 -19.91 15.10 4.00
N GLU A 376 -21.11 14.55 3.88
CA GLU A 376 -21.54 13.83 2.69
C GLU A 376 -22.03 14.83 1.64
N PRO A 377 -21.47 14.82 0.42
CA PRO A 377 -22.07 15.58 -0.68
C PRO A 377 -23.47 15.03 -0.96
N GLU A 378 -24.45 15.90 -1.17
CA GLU A 378 -25.85 15.52 -1.41
C GLU A 378 -26.32 16.05 -2.77
N ASP A 379 -27.02 15.21 -3.55
CA ASP A 379 -27.59 15.58 -4.85
C ASP A 379 -29.12 15.61 -4.81
N LEU A 380 -29.67 16.80 -4.59
CA LEU A 380 -31.12 17.10 -4.60
C LEU A 380 -31.84 16.59 -5.86
N ALA A 381 -31.16 16.50 -7.00
CA ALA A 381 -31.79 16.04 -8.23
C ALA A 381 -32.01 14.53 -8.25
N ILE A 382 -31.18 13.78 -7.51
CA ILE A 382 -31.24 12.32 -7.38
C ILE A 382 -32.08 11.93 -6.16
N ASN A 383 -31.91 12.65 -5.05
CA ASN A 383 -32.71 12.47 -3.85
C ASN A 383 -33.97 13.32 -3.92
N SER A 384 -34.94 12.89 -4.72
CA SER A 384 -36.27 13.52 -4.78
C SER A 384 -37.13 13.30 -3.51
N GLY A 385 -36.53 12.80 -2.42
CA GLY A 385 -37.18 12.57 -1.14
C GLY A 385 -37.24 13.84 -0.27
N PHE A 386 -37.92 13.73 0.87
CA PHE A 386 -37.91 14.80 1.88
C PHE A 386 -36.48 15.03 2.38
N ILE A 387 -36.07 16.30 2.37
CA ILE A 387 -34.80 16.79 2.92
C ILE A 387 -35.15 17.84 3.96
N GLY A 388 -35.02 17.47 5.22
CA GLY A 388 -35.33 18.33 6.34
C GLY A 388 -34.13 18.55 7.24
N PHE A 389 -34.09 19.74 7.83
CA PHE A 389 -33.27 20.08 8.98
C PHE A 389 -34.20 20.08 10.22
N TYR A 390 -33.80 19.51 11.37
CA TYR A 390 -34.57 19.45 12.64
C TYR A 390 -35.53 20.66 12.89
N ALA A 391 -36.73 20.61 13.51
CA ALA A 391 -37.51 19.58 14.21
C ALA A 391 -39.03 19.61 13.84
N ASP A 392 -39.55 20.73 13.34
CA ASP A 392 -41.00 20.87 13.13
C ASP A 392 -41.44 20.28 11.78
N ASP A 393 -40.66 20.50 10.73
CA ASP A 393 -40.98 20.01 9.38
C ASP A 393 -40.96 18.49 9.30
N VAL A 394 -40.14 17.85 10.13
CA VAL A 394 -39.97 16.39 10.18
C VAL A 394 -41.14 15.73 10.92
N LEU A 395 -41.58 16.30 12.04
CA LEU A 395 -42.71 15.78 12.82
C LEU A 395 -44.06 16.00 12.13
N ALA A 396 -44.13 16.91 11.18
CA ALA A 396 -45.31 17.14 10.34
C ALA A 396 -45.44 16.14 9.19
N GLN A 397 -44.45 15.29 8.94
CA GLN A 397 -44.50 14.31 7.84
C GLN A 397 -45.32 13.08 8.23
N GLU A 398 -46.13 12.55 7.31
CA GLU A 398 -46.97 11.37 7.55
C GLU A 398 -46.16 10.13 8.00
N TRP A 399 -44.91 10.02 7.57
CA TRP A 399 -44.03 8.90 7.93
C TRP A 399 -43.35 9.06 9.30
N SER A 400 -43.45 10.22 9.97
CA SER A 400 -42.75 10.48 11.23
C SER A 400 -43.11 9.44 12.30
N ASP A 401 -44.37 9.00 12.30
CA ASP A 401 -44.87 8.07 13.31
C ASP A 401 -44.24 6.67 13.21
N CYS A 402 -43.76 6.30 12.01
CA CYS A 402 -43.07 5.03 11.76
C CYS A 402 -41.60 5.05 12.22
N VAL A 403 -41.06 6.21 12.59
CA VAL A 403 -39.63 6.43 12.81
C VAL A 403 -39.35 6.93 14.23
N PHE A 404 -40.10 7.92 14.70
CA PHE A 404 -39.86 8.52 16.00
C PHE A 404 -40.44 7.69 17.14
N GLU A 405 -39.70 7.67 18.25
CA GLU A 405 -40.11 7.00 19.46
C GLU A 405 -40.89 7.95 20.37
N VAL A 406 -41.81 7.39 21.16
CA VAL A 406 -42.49 8.03 22.28
C VAL A 406 -42.34 7.15 23.51
N GLU A 407 -42.34 7.77 24.69
CA GLU A 407 -42.34 7.03 25.95
C GLU A 407 -43.78 6.73 26.35
N VAL A 408 -44.11 5.45 26.49
CA VAL A 408 -45.43 4.98 26.92
C VAL A 408 -45.37 4.32 28.28
N GLU A 409 -46.49 4.36 29.00
CA GLU A 409 -46.68 3.52 30.17
C GLU A 409 -46.98 2.08 29.77
N HIS A 410 -46.23 1.15 30.32
CA HIS A 410 -46.42 -0.29 30.19
C HIS A 410 -46.78 -0.87 31.56
N ILE A 411 -48.00 -1.39 31.66
CA ILE A 411 -48.52 -2.04 32.87
C ILE A 411 -48.23 -3.53 32.75
N ALA A 412 -47.40 -4.06 33.66
CA ALA A 412 -47.06 -5.49 33.70
C ALA A 412 -47.30 -6.03 35.10
N GLY A 413 -48.25 -6.97 35.24
CA GLY A 413 -48.54 -7.71 36.48
C GLY A 413 -48.88 -6.82 37.68
N GLU A 414 -47.87 -6.44 38.46
CA GLU A 414 -47.97 -5.69 39.72
C GLU A 414 -47.30 -4.30 39.66
N GLY A 415 -46.92 -3.78 38.48
CA GLY A 415 -46.27 -2.47 38.38
C GLY A 415 -46.41 -1.76 37.04
N THR A 416 -46.17 -0.45 37.08
CA THR A 416 -46.09 0.40 35.88
C THR A 416 -44.63 0.69 35.55
N SER A 417 -44.23 0.39 34.33
CA SER A 417 -42.90 0.71 33.78
C SER A 417 -43.05 1.67 32.60
N ARG A 418 -41.96 2.38 32.24
CA ARG A 418 -41.92 3.21 31.04
C ARG A 418 -41.11 2.51 29.97
N ARG A 419 -41.62 2.53 28.74
CA ARG A 419 -40.93 1.96 27.57
C ARG A 419 -40.94 2.95 26.42
N ARG A 420 -39.86 2.98 25.63
CA ARG A 420 -39.81 3.71 24.37
C ARG A 420 -40.27 2.81 23.24
N VAL A 421 -41.26 3.28 22.48
CA VAL A 421 -41.81 2.57 21.31
C VAL A 421 -41.98 3.54 20.16
N LYS A 422 -42.02 3.04 18.92
CA LYS A 422 -42.40 3.88 17.79
C LYS A 422 -43.81 4.42 17.98
N ARG A 423 -44.08 5.63 17.48
CA ARG A 423 -45.42 6.24 17.60
C ARG A 423 -46.50 5.41 16.89
N SER A 424 -46.15 4.74 15.79
CA SER A 424 -47.00 3.75 15.11
C SER A 424 -47.37 2.54 15.97
N ASP A 425 -46.57 2.24 17.00
CA ASP A 425 -46.63 1.01 17.79
C ASP A 425 -47.17 1.24 19.21
N VAL A 426 -47.75 2.42 19.47
CA VAL A 426 -48.31 2.80 20.78
C VAL A 426 -49.46 1.86 21.20
N GLY A 427 -50.25 1.37 20.24
CA GLY A 427 -51.28 0.35 20.48
C GLY A 427 -52.32 0.76 21.53
N GLY A 428 -52.68 2.05 21.61
CA GLY A 428 -53.65 2.57 22.58
C GLY A 428 -53.12 2.81 23.99
N ARG A 429 -51.82 2.61 24.23
CA ARG A 429 -51.17 2.90 25.53
C ARG A 429 -51.04 4.40 25.75
N ARG A 430 -51.01 4.82 27.01
CA ARG A 430 -50.84 6.24 27.38
C ARG A 430 -49.42 6.69 27.07
N ILE A 431 -49.30 7.67 26.17
CA ILE A 431 -48.05 8.39 25.94
C ILE A 431 -47.77 9.28 27.16
N VAL A 432 -46.61 9.10 27.76
CA VAL A 432 -46.12 9.86 28.91
C VAL A 432 -45.27 11.04 28.46
N ASN A 433 -44.42 10.82 27.46
CA ASN A 433 -43.57 11.85 26.86
C ASN A 433 -43.47 11.64 25.34
N GLU A 434 -43.80 12.68 24.57
CA GLU A 434 -43.51 12.70 23.12
C GLU A 434 -42.10 13.20 22.81
N THR A 435 -41.50 13.94 23.75
CA THR A 435 -40.15 14.50 23.64
C THR A 435 -39.31 14.16 24.85
N ASN A 436 -38.00 14.04 24.67
CA ASN A 436 -37.03 13.85 25.74
C ASN A 436 -37.11 15.03 26.74
N PRO A 437 -37.45 14.80 28.02
CA PRO A 437 -37.68 15.87 29.00
C PRO A 437 -36.44 16.71 29.31
N THR A 438 -35.24 16.17 29.09
CA THR A 438 -33.97 16.86 29.35
C THR A 438 -33.58 17.78 28.21
N THR A 439 -33.85 17.38 26.96
CA THR A 439 -33.40 18.11 25.77
C THR A 439 -34.51 18.90 25.09
N GLY A 440 -35.79 18.60 25.39
CA GLY A 440 -36.94 19.17 24.70
C GLY A 440 -37.09 18.69 23.24
N LYS A 441 -36.33 17.67 22.82
CA LYS A 441 -36.29 17.17 21.44
C LYS A 441 -37.04 15.84 21.30
N PRO A 442 -37.56 15.48 20.12
CA PRO A 442 -38.10 14.15 19.85
C PRO A 442 -37.12 13.04 20.22
N PHE A 443 -37.63 11.90 20.69
CA PHE A 443 -36.77 10.76 20.97
C PHE A 443 -36.18 10.22 19.66
N HIS A 444 -34.85 10.12 19.62
CA HIS A 444 -34.13 9.49 18.52
C HIS A 444 -34.30 7.96 18.58
N PRO A 445 -34.50 7.27 17.45
CA PRO A 445 -34.50 5.81 17.41
C PRO A 445 -33.09 5.32 17.72
N GLN A 446 -32.87 4.81 18.93
CA GLN A 446 -31.53 4.39 19.36
C GLN A 446 -31.44 3.00 19.99
N GLU A 447 -32.54 2.24 20.12
CA GLU A 447 -32.45 0.89 20.72
C GLU A 447 -33.30 -0.20 20.05
N PHE A 448 -34.40 0.12 19.37
CA PHE A 448 -35.38 -0.90 18.93
C PHE A 448 -35.61 -0.97 17.42
N ALA A 449 -34.63 -0.53 16.61
CA ALA A 449 -34.72 -0.62 15.15
C ALA A 449 -34.86 -2.10 14.70
N GLY A 450 -36.09 -2.53 14.42
CA GLY A 450 -36.40 -3.86 13.89
C GLY A 450 -37.04 -4.86 14.86
N THR A 451 -37.27 -4.48 16.11
CA THR A 451 -37.95 -5.32 17.11
C THR A 451 -39.18 -4.57 17.62
N SER A 452 -40.38 -5.12 17.37
CA SER A 452 -41.54 -4.72 18.16
C SER A 452 -41.22 -5.08 19.63
N PRO A 453 -41.24 -4.13 20.57
CA PRO A 453 -40.97 -4.38 21.99
C PRO A 453 -42.05 -5.25 22.66
N TRP A 454 -43.04 -5.66 21.86
CA TRP A 454 -44.23 -6.42 22.25
C TRP A 454 -44.20 -7.87 21.75
N LYS A 455 -43.07 -8.37 21.21
CA LYS A 455 -42.98 -9.73 20.62
C LYS A 455 -43.26 -10.90 21.59
N ASP A 456 -43.38 -10.63 22.89
CA ASP A 456 -43.66 -11.63 23.93
C ASP A 456 -45.07 -11.47 24.57
N GLU A 457 -46.00 -10.73 23.96
CA GLU A 457 -47.44 -10.73 24.28
C GLU A 457 -48.24 -11.66 23.35
#